data_AF-A0A096B3U4-F1
#
_entry.id   AF-A0A096B3U4-F1
#
_cell.length_a   1.000
_cell.length_b   1.000
_cell.length_c   1.000
_cell.angle_alpha   90.00
_cell.angle_beta   90.00
_cell.angle_gamma   90.00
#
_symmetry.space_group_name_H-M   'P 1'
#
loop_
_entity.id
_entity.type
_entity.pdbx_description
1 polymer ?
#
loop_
_entity_poly.entity_id
_entity_poly.type
_entity_poly.pdbx_seq_one_letter_code
_entity_poly.pdbx_strand_id
1 'polypeptide(L)'
;MIRIQNIPLPIGGGEEQLRKRAARLLGLNPGQLRSLTLARQSIDARKKSDVHYVCTVHVEVDNEARIMARCRDKNVSLHAERPYAFPPVRRTSPLPPVVVGMGPSGLFAALFLARNGVIPIVLERGRPVEERTADVERFWATGVLDTTSNVQFGEGGAGTFSDGKLTTGTHDPRISTVFRALVEAGAPADILYQHKPHIGTDILRDVVRNVRRELLALGCDVRFGHRLAGLDVRDGALRAVAVDGPGGRYDLPCDALVLSPGHSARDTFQMLLDAGVPMAPKPFAIGVRIEHAQAALSEAQFGPAWERLPAADYKLACHLPTGRSAFTFCVCPGGQVVAAASEEGRLVTNGMSCRARDGANINGGFLVGVSPADFGSEHPLAGVEFQRRWEAAAYTLGGGGFRAPAQTVADFLARRPSTALGRITPTYRP
;
A
#
# COMPACT_ATOMS: atom_id res chain seq x y z
N MET A 1 8.50 13.99 27.50
CA MET A 1 8.01 14.89 26.44
C MET A 1 6.55 15.19 26.70
N ILE A 2 6.13 16.42 26.45
CA ILE A 2 4.71 16.78 26.55
C ILE A 2 4.06 16.64 25.17
N ARG A 3 2.94 15.94 25.09
CA ARG A 3 2.08 15.87 23.90
C ARG A 3 0.95 16.88 24.01
N ILE A 4 0.80 17.69 22.96
CA ILE A 4 -0.27 18.67 22.83
C ILE A 4 -1.07 18.35 21.58
N GLN A 5 -2.36 18.09 21.75
CA GLN A 5 -3.28 17.70 20.68
C GLN A 5 -4.17 18.85 20.23
N ASN A 6 -4.81 18.69 19.08
CA ASN A 6 -5.85 19.59 18.57
C ASN A 6 -5.42 21.06 18.43
N ILE A 7 -4.16 21.33 18.05
CA ILE A 7 -3.69 22.70 17.81
C ILE A 7 -4.13 23.12 16.41
N PRO A 8 -5.02 24.12 16.25
CA PRO A 8 -5.38 24.63 14.94
C PRO A 8 -4.24 25.47 14.36
N LEU A 9 -3.94 25.26 13.08
CA LEU A 9 -2.93 25.96 12.32
C LEU A 9 -3.54 26.40 10.97
N PRO A 10 -3.56 27.69 10.63
CA PRO A 10 -4.14 28.16 9.37
C PRO A 10 -3.36 27.59 8.17
N ILE A 11 -4.02 27.58 7.00
CA ILE A 11 -3.37 27.22 5.74
C ILE A 11 -2.20 28.18 5.48
N GLY A 12 -1.02 27.64 5.17
CA GLY A 12 0.23 28.40 5.04
C GLY A 12 0.92 28.73 6.37
N GLY A 13 0.33 28.35 7.51
CA GLY A 13 0.97 28.48 8.82
C GLY A 13 2.18 27.55 8.95
N GLY A 14 3.31 28.10 9.37
CA GLY A 14 4.57 27.36 9.56
C GLY A 14 4.85 26.94 11.00
N GLU A 15 6.03 26.35 11.21
CA GLU A 15 6.49 25.85 12.51
C GLU A 15 6.51 26.95 13.59
N GLU A 16 6.90 28.18 13.26
CA GLU A 16 6.96 29.28 14.21
C GLU A 16 5.59 29.57 14.85
N GLN A 17 4.52 29.58 14.04
CA GLN A 17 3.17 29.80 14.53
C GLN A 17 2.68 28.61 15.38
N LEU A 18 3.04 27.39 14.97
CA LEU A 18 2.74 26.18 15.74
C LEU A 18 3.45 26.21 17.10
N ARG A 19 4.72 26.62 17.13
CA ARG A 19 5.54 26.79 18.35
C ARG A 19 4.93 27.83 19.30
N LYS A 20 4.50 28.99 18.77
CA LYS A 20 3.81 30.03 19.56
C LYS A 20 2.52 29.50 20.19
N ARG A 21 1.72 28.76 19.44
CA ARG A 21 0.47 28.16 19.94
C ARG A 21 0.72 27.09 20.99
N ALA A 22 1.69 26.20 20.75
CA ALA A 22 2.09 25.16 21.71
C ALA A 22 2.60 25.75 23.03
N ALA A 23 3.49 26.75 22.97
CA ALA A 23 4.02 27.41 24.15
C ALA A 23 2.91 28.10 24.98
N ARG A 24 1.97 28.78 24.30
CA ARG A 24 0.81 29.41 24.96
C ARG A 24 -0.04 28.41 25.74
N LEU A 25 -0.28 27.21 25.19
CA LEU A 25 -1.04 26.15 25.86
C LEU A 25 -0.35 25.62 27.13
N LEU A 26 0.98 25.71 27.19
CA LEU A 26 1.78 25.37 28.37
C LEU A 26 2.01 26.54 29.33
N GLY A 27 1.57 27.76 28.99
CA GLY A 27 1.86 28.97 29.76
C GLY A 27 3.34 29.37 29.70
N LEU A 28 4.01 29.09 28.57
CA LEU A 28 5.43 29.34 28.35
C LEU A 28 5.67 30.32 27.20
N ASN A 29 6.87 30.89 27.16
CA ASN A 29 7.39 31.59 25.98
C ASN A 29 7.90 30.59 24.93
N PRO A 30 7.82 30.89 23.62
CA PRO A 30 8.25 29.98 22.55
C PRO A 30 9.72 29.52 22.65
N GLY A 31 10.60 30.37 23.20
CA GLY A 31 12.02 30.06 23.42
C GLY A 31 12.28 29.08 24.57
N GLN A 32 11.28 28.79 25.41
CA GLN A 32 11.38 27.80 26.50
C GLN A 32 11.06 26.37 26.03
N LEU A 33 10.53 26.23 24.81
CA LEU A 33 10.46 24.92 24.16
C LEU A 33 11.87 24.60 23.65
N ARG A 34 12.46 23.48 24.05
CA ARG A 34 13.76 23.02 23.56
C ARG A 34 13.61 22.48 22.13
N SER A 35 12.62 21.63 21.93
CA SER A 35 12.27 21.04 20.64
C SER A 35 10.76 21.00 20.45
N LEU A 36 10.33 20.94 19.19
CA LEU A 36 8.95 20.70 18.79
C LEU A 36 8.97 19.73 17.62
N THR A 37 8.24 18.62 17.75
CA THR A 37 8.10 17.61 16.70
C THR A 37 6.63 17.45 16.35
N LEU A 38 6.31 17.54 15.07
CA LEU A 38 4.97 17.28 14.56
C LEU A 38 4.70 15.77 14.63
N ALA A 39 3.74 15.36 15.45
CA ALA A 39 3.36 13.97 15.65
C ALA A 39 2.12 13.58 14.83
N ARG A 40 1.26 14.55 14.51
CA ARG A 40 0.11 14.34 13.62
C ARG A 40 -0.32 15.64 12.95
N GLN A 41 -0.74 15.59 11.69
CA GLN A 41 -1.39 16.68 10.98
C GLN A 41 -2.57 16.15 10.17
N SER A 42 -3.73 16.78 10.33
CA SER A 42 -4.94 16.51 9.54
C SER A 42 -5.55 17.83 9.05
N ILE A 43 -6.41 17.76 8.03
CA ILE A 43 -7.20 18.91 7.56
C ILE A 43 -8.58 18.83 8.19
N ASP A 44 -9.04 19.91 8.80
CA ASP A 44 -10.45 20.11 9.14
C ASP A 44 -11.12 20.91 8.04
N ALA A 45 -11.99 20.25 7.29
CA ALA A 45 -12.75 20.84 6.18
C ALA A 45 -14.26 20.83 6.43
N ARG A 46 -14.71 20.68 7.70
CA ARG A 46 -16.15 20.60 8.03
C ARG A 46 -16.89 21.90 7.74
N LYS A 47 -16.21 23.04 7.90
CA LYS A 47 -16.72 24.37 7.55
C LYS A 47 -15.88 24.93 6.41
N LYS A 48 -16.45 25.05 5.21
CA LYS A 48 -15.74 25.52 4.00
C LYS A 48 -15.17 26.93 4.11
N SER A 49 -15.73 27.76 4.99
CA SER A 49 -15.24 29.11 5.31
C SER A 49 -14.07 29.13 6.30
N ASP A 50 -13.75 27.99 6.94
CA ASP A 50 -12.75 27.87 8.01
C ASP A 50 -11.96 26.56 7.88
N VAL A 51 -11.39 26.34 6.67
CA VAL A 51 -10.54 25.17 6.43
C VAL A 51 -9.15 25.43 7.00
N HIS A 52 -8.66 24.53 7.85
CA HIS A 52 -7.38 24.67 8.53
C HIS A 52 -6.75 23.31 8.86
N TYR A 53 -5.47 23.32 9.23
CA TYR A 53 -4.80 22.14 9.74
C TYR A 53 -5.07 21.97 11.24
N VAL A 54 -5.16 20.73 11.69
CA VAL A 54 -5.20 20.35 13.10
C VAL A 54 -3.98 19.50 13.39
N CYS A 55 -3.12 20.02 14.26
CA CYS A 55 -1.81 19.44 14.57
C CYS A 55 -1.79 18.81 15.97
N THR A 56 -1.01 17.74 16.11
CA THR A 56 -0.52 17.22 17.39
C THR A 56 0.98 17.34 17.40
N VAL A 57 1.55 17.87 18.48
CA VAL A 57 3.00 18.03 18.63
C VAL A 57 3.49 17.32 19.88
N HIS A 58 4.75 16.89 19.84
CA HIS A 58 5.53 16.57 21.03
C HIS A 58 6.52 17.71 21.26
N VAL A 59 6.64 18.16 22.51
CA VAL A 59 7.58 19.22 22.88
C VAL A 59 8.43 18.79 24.06
N GLU A 60 9.69 19.21 24.04
CA GLU A 60 10.61 19.08 25.15
C GLU A 60 10.76 20.43 25.85
N VAL A 61 10.72 20.41 27.17
CA VAL A 61 10.75 21.61 28.02
C VAL A 61 11.53 21.31 29.29
N ASP A 62 12.10 22.34 29.88
CA ASP A 62 12.69 22.25 31.22
C ASP A 62 11.62 22.07 32.30
N ASN A 63 11.92 21.23 33.30
CA ASN A 63 11.03 20.97 34.44
C ASN A 63 9.62 20.49 34.02
N GLU A 64 9.54 19.55 33.07
CA GLU A 64 8.32 18.95 32.53
C GLU A 64 7.27 18.62 33.61
N ALA A 65 7.68 17.98 34.71
CA ALA A 65 6.80 17.62 35.82
C ALA A 65 6.10 18.84 36.46
N ARG A 66 6.83 19.96 36.62
CA ARG A 66 6.30 21.21 37.19
C ARG A 66 5.30 21.87 36.24
N ILE A 67 5.57 21.84 34.93
CA ILE A 67 4.66 22.37 33.90
C ILE A 67 3.38 21.55 33.89
N MET A 68 3.48 20.22 33.87
CA MET A 68 2.33 19.32 33.86
C MET A 68 1.50 19.39 35.15
N ALA A 69 2.12 19.64 36.31
CA ALA A 69 1.39 19.84 37.56
C ALA A 69 0.48 21.09 37.52
N ARG A 70 0.83 22.09 36.71
CA ARG A 70 0.09 23.36 36.57
C ARG A 70 -0.85 23.40 35.37
N CYS A 71 -0.54 22.63 34.32
CA CYS A 71 -1.36 22.58 33.11
C CYS A 71 -2.69 21.85 33.41
N ARG A 72 -3.81 22.48 33.03
CA ARG A 72 -5.17 21.92 33.17
C ARG A 72 -5.85 21.68 31.82
N ASP A 73 -5.14 21.90 30.71
CA ASP A 73 -5.72 21.71 29.38
C ASP A 73 -5.85 20.21 29.07
N LYS A 74 -7.06 19.78 28.72
CA LYS A 74 -7.38 18.38 28.41
C LYS A 74 -6.66 17.83 27.17
N ASN A 75 -6.11 18.70 26.33
CA ASN A 75 -5.36 18.30 25.14
C ASN A 75 -3.86 18.13 25.42
N VAL A 76 -3.41 18.37 26.65
CA VAL A 76 -2.01 18.29 27.07
C VAL A 76 -1.82 17.04 27.94
N SER A 77 -0.84 16.20 27.59
CA SER A 77 -0.54 14.95 28.29
C SER A 77 0.94 14.65 28.28
N LEU A 78 1.42 13.82 29.21
CA LEU A 78 2.76 13.26 29.16
C LEU A 78 2.83 12.22 28.03
N HIS A 79 3.94 12.24 27.29
CA HIS A 79 4.25 11.27 26.26
C HIS A 79 5.67 10.73 26.44
N ALA A 80 5.75 9.40 26.46
CA ALA A 80 6.99 8.66 26.41
C ALA A 80 6.98 7.85 25.12
N GLU A 81 7.97 8.10 24.26
CA GLU A 81 8.17 7.29 23.08
C GLU A 81 8.62 5.88 23.49
N ARG A 82 8.00 4.86 22.90
CA ARG A 82 8.37 3.46 23.12
C ARG A 82 8.61 2.81 21.76
N PRO A 83 9.87 2.72 21.31
CA PRO A 83 10.21 1.98 20.11
C PRO A 83 9.77 0.52 20.23
N TYR A 84 9.43 -0.10 19.10
CA TYR A 84 9.15 -1.53 19.09
C TYR A 84 10.42 -2.31 19.43
N ALA A 85 10.32 -3.19 20.43
CA ALA A 85 11.39 -4.12 20.78
C ALA A 85 11.15 -5.45 20.05
N PHE A 86 12.11 -5.86 19.23
CA PHE A 86 12.09 -7.18 18.59
C PHE A 86 12.33 -8.28 19.64
N PRO A 87 11.69 -9.45 19.49
CA PRO A 87 11.96 -10.58 20.37
C PRO A 87 13.41 -11.07 20.21
N PRO A 88 14.02 -11.63 21.27
CA PRO A 88 15.37 -12.18 21.18
C PRO A 88 15.41 -13.35 20.19
N VAL A 89 16.48 -13.43 19.41
CA VAL A 89 16.70 -14.52 18.46
C VAL A 89 16.98 -15.82 19.23
N ARG A 90 16.16 -16.84 18.95
CA ARG A 90 16.29 -18.20 19.53
C ARG A 90 16.64 -19.27 18.50
N ARG A 91 16.81 -18.87 17.24
CA ARG A 91 17.11 -19.79 16.13
C ARG A 91 18.53 -20.34 16.30
N THR A 92 18.67 -21.66 16.26
CA THR A 92 19.95 -22.39 16.34
C THR A 92 20.33 -23.09 15.04
N SER A 93 19.40 -23.18 14.09
CA SER A 93 19.65 -23.81 12.79
C SER A 93 20.75 -23.05 12.02
N PRO A 94 21.73 -23.76 11.44
CA PRO A 94 22.75 -23.16 10.61
C PRO A 94 22.24 -22.83 9.19
N LEU A 95 21.07 -23.35 8.80
CA LEU A 95 20.48 -23.05 7.49
C LEU A 95 19.91 -21.63 7.50
N PRO A 96 20.05 -20.85 6.42
CA PRO A 96 19.37 -19.57 6.32
C PRO A 96 17.85 -19.79 6.19
N PRO A 97 17.00 -18.98 6.84
CA PRO A 97 15.58 -18.99 6.53
C PRO A 97 15.36 -18.45 5.11
N VAL A 98 14.32 -18.94 4.44
CA VAL A 98 13.94 -18.51 3.09
C VAL A 98 12.72 -17.61 3.17
N VAL A 99 12.74 -16.49 2.46
CA VAL A 99 11.60 -15.58 2.29
C VAL A 99 11.19 -15.60 0.82
N VAL A 100 9.95 -15.99 0.53
CA VAL A 100 9.42 -16.05 -0.83
C VAL A 100 8.49 -14.86 -1.08
N GLY A 101 8.85 -14.07 -2.09
CA GLY A 101 8.18 -12.85 -2.51
C GLY A 101 8.81 -11.62 -1.86
N MET A 102 9.06 -10.59 -2.67
CA MET A 102 9.67 -9.32 -2.27
C MET A 102 8.66 -8.16 -2.31
N GLY A 103 7.37 -8.46 -2.09
CA GLY A 103 6.36 -7.46 -1.72
C GLY A 103 6.56 -6.90 -0.30
N PRO A 104 5.73 -5.96 0.17
CA PRO A 104 5.95 -5.32 1.47
C PRO A 104 6.10 -6.31 2.64
N SER A 105 5.29 -7.37 2.67
CA SER A 105 5.39 -8.41 3.71
C SER A 105 6.74 -9.12 3.71
N GLY A 106 7.19 -9.61 2.55
CA GLY A 106 8.46 -10.33 2.45
C GLY A 106 9.67 -9.42 2.58
N LEU A 107 9.60 -8.21 2.03
CA LEU A 107 10.62 -7.18 2.17
C LEU A 107 10.87 -6.82 3.64
N PHE A 108 9.82 -6.56 4.43
CA PHE A 108 9.97 -6.27 5.86
C PHE A 108 10.31 -7.50 6.70
N ALA A 109 9.82 -8.70 6.33
CA ALA A 109 10.26 -9.93 6.97
C ALA A 109 11.77 -10.13 6.81
N ALA A 110 12.28 -10.01 5.59
CA ALA A 110 13.70 -10.14 5.30
C ALA A 110 14.53 -9.05 5.99
N LEU A 111 14.09 -7.79 5.92
CA LEU A 111 14.81 -6.66 6.50
C LEU A 111 14.95 -6.80 8.01
N PHE A 112 13.85 -7.12 8.70
CA PHE A 112 13.88 -7.24 10.15
C PHE A 112 14.53 -8.53 10.64
N LEU A 113 14.50 -9.62 9.87
CA LEU A 113 15.35 -10.79 10.16
C LEU A 113 16.83 -10.38 10.10
N ALA A 114 17.24 -9.74 8.99
CA ALA A 114 18.63 -9.37 8.74
C ALA A 114 19.16 -8.35 9.76
N ARG A 115 18.39 -7.29 10.07
CA ARG A 115 18.74 -6.30 11.11
C ARG A 115 18.87 -6.91 12.51
N ASN A 116 18.28 -8.07 12.76
CA ASN A 116 18.39 -8.81 14.02
C ASN A 116 19.36 -10.01 13.93
N GLY A 117 20.23 -10.05 12.92
CA GLY A 117 21.31 -11.05 12.82
C GLY A 117 20.89 -12.42 12.28
N VAL A 118 19.66 -12.56 11.79
CA VAL A 118 19.20 -13.77 11.09
C VAL A 118 19.19 -13.46 9.60
N ILE A 119 20.20 -13.94 8.85
CA ILE A 119 20.38 -13.56 7.44
C ILE A 119 19.57 -14.49 6.53
N PRO A 120 18.49 -14.01 5.87
CA PRO A 120 17.67 -14.83 4.99
C PRO A 120 18.20 -14.92 3.56
N ILE A 121 17.73 -15.94 2.83
CA ILE A 121 17.68 -15.96 1.37
C ILE A 121 16.31 -15.43 0.93
N VAL A 122 16.27 -14.47 0.01
CA VAL A 122 15.03 -13.90 -0.54
C VAL A 122 14.86 -14.38 -1.99
N LEU A 123 13.74 -15.02 -2.29
CA LEU A 123 13.38 -15.46 -3.64
C LEU A 123 12.26 -14.57 -4.18
N GLU A 124 12.50 -13.91 -5.31
CA GLU A 124 11.49 -13.12 -6.03
C GLU A 124 11.36 -13.66 -7.46
N ARG A 125 10.12 -13.98 -7.85
CA ARG A 125 9.83 -14.54 -9.18
C ARG A 125 10.04 -13.52 -10.30
N GLY A 126 9.78 -12.24 -10.02
CA GLY A 126 9.93 -11.16 -10.97
C GLY A 126 11.32 -10.55 -10.92
N ARG A 127 11.41 -9.33 -11.46
CA ARG A 127 12.68 -8.64 -11.72
C ARG A 127 12.99 -7.54 -10.69
N PRO A 128 14.24 -7.07 -10.61
CA PRO A 128 14.59 -5.82 -9.94
C PRO A 128 13.73 -4.65 -10.46
N VAL A 129 13.49 -3.65 -9.62
CA VAL A 129 12.53 -2.58 -9.90
C VAL A 129 12.89 -1.77 -11.15
N GLU A 130 14.17 -1.65 -11.48
CA GLU A 130 14.64 -0.94 -12.66
C GLU A 130 14.18 -1.62 -13.95
N GLU A 131 14.43 -2.93 -14.08
CA GLU A 131 13.99 -3.73 -15.23
C GLU A 131 12.47 -3.89 -15.25
N ARG A 132 11.87 -4.17 -14.08
CA ARG A 132 10.43 -4.31 -13.91
C ARG A 132 9.67 -3.06 -14.35
N THR A 133 10.22 -1.88 -14.07
CA THR A 133 9.63 -0.61 -14.53
C THR A 133 9.57 -0.56 -16.05
N ALA A 134 10.65 -0.93 -16.74
CA ALA A 134 10.66 -0.98 -18.20
C ALA A 134 9.65 -2.00 -18.76
N ASP A 135 9.51 -3.17 -18.13
CA ASP A 135 8.52 -4.18 -18.53
C ASP A 135 7.08 -3.68 -18.36
N VAL A 136 6.77 -3.03 -17.24
CA VAL A 136 5.44 -2.48 -16.96
C VAL A 136 5.09 -1.33 -17.91
N GLU A 137 6.02 -0.40 -18.14
CA GLU A 137 5.80 0.70 -19.09
C GLU A 137 5.65 0.17 -20.53
N ARG A 138 6.43 -0.85 -20.93
CA ARG A 138 6.24 -1.54 -22.21
C ARG A 138 4.84 -2.15 -22.32
N PHE A 139 4.38 -2.82 -21.26
CA PHE A 139 3.03 -3.39 -21.22
C PHE A 139 1.96 -2.32 -21.41
N TRP A 140 2.04 -1.22 -20.66
CA TRP A 140 1.08 -0.12 -20.79
C TRP A 140 1.13 0.59 -22.14
N ALA A 141 2.29 0.67 -22.78
CA ALA A 141 2.44 1.33 -24.07
C ALA A 141 2.04 0.43 -25.26
N THR A 142 2.21 -0.88 -25.16
CA THR A 142 2.12 -1.80 -26.31
C THR A 142 1.10 -2.92 -26.17
N GLY A 143 0.60 -3.17 -24.95
CA GLY A 143 -0.22 -4.34 -24.64
C GLY A 143 0.55 -5.65 -24.55
N VAL A 144 1.89 -5.64 -24.61
CA VAL A 144 2.71 -6.86 -24.47
C VAL A 144 3.02 -7.12 -22.99
N LEU A 145 2.38 -8.14 -22.41
CA LEU A 145 2.55 -8.54 -21.01
C LEU A 145 3.74 -9.48 -20.84
N ASP A 146 4.58 -9.23 -19.82
CA ASP A 146 5.47 -10.25 -19.25
C ASP A 146 4.79 -10.84 -18.01
N THR A 147 4.40 -12.11 -18.07
CA THR A 147 3.67 -12.79 -16.97
C THR A 147 4.54 -13.02 -15.72
N THR A 148 5.86 -12.81 -15.82
CA THR A 148 6.81 -12.92 -14.70
C THR A 148 7.24 -11.54 -14.16
N SER A 149 7.12 -10.47 -14.96
CA SER A 149 7.53 -9.11 -14.61
C SER A 149 6.43 -8.11 -14.98
N ASN A 150 5.60 -7.74 -14.00
CA ASN A 150 4.42 -6.90 -14.23
C ASN A 150 4.02 -6.14 -12.96
N VAL A 151 2.85 -5.48 -12.98
CA VAL A 151 2.33 -4.71 -11.83
C VAL A 151 2.18 -5.56 -10.56
N GLN A 152 2.02 -6.89 -10.69
CA GLN A 152 1.89 -7.80 -9.55
C GLN A 152 3.24 -8.36 -9.08
N PHE A 153 4.13 -8.73 -10.01
CA PHE A 153 5.34 -9.51 -9.72
C PHE A 153 6.64 -8.75 -9.99
N GLY A 154 7.62 -8.94 -9.10
CA GLY A 154 8.91 -8.26 -9.07
C GLY A 154 9.15 -7.44 -7.79
N GLU A 155 10.29 -6.77 -7.72
CA GLU A 155 10.75 -6.04 -6.53
C GLU A 155 9.71 -5.05 -5.98
N GLY A 156 9.40 -5.14 -4.69
CA GLY A 156 8.36 -4.36 -4.02
C GLY A 156 6.93 -4.88 -4.22
N GLY A 157 6.74 -5.95 -5.01
CA GLY A 157 5.46 -6.62 -5.26
C GLY A 157 4.39 -5.66 -5.80
N ALA A 158 3.12 -5.92 -5.46
CA ALA A 158 2.00 -5.08 -5.90
C ALA A 158 2.01 -3.65 -5.32
N GLY A 159 2.88 -3.36 -4.34
CA GLY A 159 2.99 -2.04 -3.74
C GLY A 159 3.69 -1.01 -4.63
N THR A 160 4.63 -1.43 -5.47
CA THR A 160 5.53 -0.55 -6.23
C THR A 160 4.79 0.42 -7.16
N PHE A 161 3.84 -0.08 -7.94
CA PHE A 161 3.07 0.72 -8.89
C PHE A 161 1.74 1.17 -8.28
N SER A 162 1.83 1.92 -7.19
CA SER A 162 0.66 2.39 -6.43
C SER A 162 0.85 3.82 -5.92
N ASP A 163 -0.22 4.43 -5.45
CA ASP A 163 -0.17 5.72 -4.72
C ASP A 163 0.61 5.60 -3.39
N GLY A 164 0.88 4.38 -2.91
CA GLY A 164 1.68 4.17 -1.69
C GLY A 164 0.99 4.66 -0.42
N LYS A 165 -0.34 4.56 -0.35
CA LYS A 165 -1.13 4.92 0.84
C LYS A 165 -0.80 3.98 1.99
N LEU A 166 -0.48 4.54 3.16
CA LEU A 166 -0.16 3.78 4.36
C LEU A 166 -1.28 3.90 5.39
N THR A 167 -2.40 3.20 5.16
CA THR A 167 -3.55 3.17 6.08
C THR A 167 -3.80 1.74 6.58
N THR A 168 -3.72 1.53 7.89
CA THR A 168 -3.80 0.16 8.47
C THR A 168 -5.09 -0.10 9.24
N GLY A 169 -5.92 0.92 9.50
CA GLY A 169 -7.20 0.80 10.23
C GLY A 169 -7.09 0.21 11.64
N THR A 170 -5.87 -0.01 12.13
CA THR A 170 -5.54 -0.79 13.33
C THR A 170 -4.59 0.02 14.22
N HIS A 171 -4.58 -0.31 15.51
CA HIS A 171 -3.65 0.25 16.48
C HIS A 171 -2.60 -0.79 16.82
N ASP A 172 -1.50 -0.80 16.07
CA ASP A 172 -0.39 -1.73 16.27
C ASP A 172 0.93 -0.96 16.52
N PRO A 173 1.69 -1.29 17.58
CA PRO A 173 2.95 -0.62 17.90
C PRO A 173 4.03 -0.77 16.82
N ARG A 174 3.92 -1.77 15.93
CA ARG A 174 4.89 -2.02 14.85
C ARG A 174 4.77 -1.04 13.68
N ILE A 175 3.65 -0.31 13.58
CA ILE A 175 3.39 0.62 12.47
C ILE A 175 4.48 1.69 12.39
N SER A 176 4.86 2.28 13.53
CA SER A 176 5.89 3.33 13.58
C SER A 176 7.25 2.80 13.12
N THR A 177 7.61 1.57 13.47
CA THR A 177 8.85 0.92 13.03
C THR A 177 8.89 0.71 11.52
N VAL A 178 7.78 0.26 10.92
CA VAL A 178 7.67 0.14 9.46
C VAL A 178 7.81 1.49 8.77
N PHE A 179 7.13 2.53 9.27
CA PHE A 179 7.20 3.86 8.66
C PHE A 179 8.59 4.48 8.78
N ARG A 180 9.27 4.29 9.92
CA ARG A 180 10.66 4.75 10.08
C ARG A 180 11.60 4.05 9.11
N ALA A 181 11.48 2.73 8.97
CA ALA A 181 12.28 1.99 8.01
C ALA A 181 12.02 2.44 6.55
N LEU A 182 10.79 2.83 6.20
CA LEU A 182 10.51 3.45 4.90
C LEU A 182 11.21 4.80 4.75
N VAL A 183 11.19 5.67 5.77
CA VAL A 183 11.88 6.97 5.75
C VAL A 183 13.40 6.80 5.68
N GLU A 184 13.97 5.88 6.44
CA GLU A 184 15.39 5.49 6.38
C GLU A 184 15.78 5.03 4.96
N ALA A 185 14.88 4.35 4.27
CA ALA A 185 15.04 3.93 2.88
C ALA A 185 14.73 5.04 1.85
N GLY A 186 14.42 6.27 2.28
CA GLY A 186 14.23 7.43 1.40
C GLY A 186 12.78 7.85 1.17
N ALA A 187 11.81 7.29 1.89
CA ALA A 187 10.44 7.81 1.84
C ALA A 187 10.36 9.21 2.49
N PRO A 188 9.44 10.07 2.07
CA PRO A 188 9.35 11.42 2.61
C PRO A 188 8.98 11.41 4.10
N ALA A 189 9.64 12.24 4.91
CA ALA A 189 9.46 12.25 6.37
C ALA A 189 8.02 12.57 6.81
N ASP A 190 7.22 13.18 5.94
CA ASP A 190 5.83 13.53 6.23
C ASP A 190 4.90 12.33 6.44
N ILE A 191 5.29 11.13 5.98
CA ILE A 191 4.52 9.92 6.26
C ILE A 191 4.44 9.61 7.76
N LEU A 192 5.35 10.13 8.57
CA LEU A 192 5.37 9.92 10.01
C LEU A 192 4.31 10.73 10.76
N TYR A 193 3.81 11.82 10.17
CA TYR A 193 2.87 12.72 10.85
C TYR A 193 1.58 13.00 10.06
N GLN A 194 1.55 12.84 8.74
CA GLN A 194 0.30 13.04 8.02
C GLN A 194 -0.76 12.02 8.44
N HIS A 195 -2.01 12.47 8.57
CA HIS A 195 -3.12 11.57 8.91
C HIS A 195 -3.37 10.51 7.84
N LYS A 196 -3.26 10.88 6.57
CA LYS A 196 -3.45 10.01 5.41
C LYS A 196 -2.16 9.95 4.59
N PRO A 197 -1.10 9.33 5.14
CA PRO A 197 0.22 9.37 4.55
C PRO A 197 0.26 8.57 3.24
N HIS A 198 1.04 9.07 2.28
CA HIS A 198 1.31 8.39 1.03
C HIS A 198 2.72 8.69 0.51
N ILE A 199 3.28 7.76 -0.25
CA ILE A 199 4.64 7.88 -0.79
C ILE A 199 4.63 8.29 -2.27
N GLY A 200 3.71 7.74 -3.08
CA GLY A 200 3.72 7.89 -4.54
C GLY A 200 4.56 6.83 -5.26
N THR A 201 4.11 6.42 -6.44
CA THR A 201 4.71 5.33 -7.24
C THR A 201 6.16 5.63 -7.66
N ASP A 202 6.43 6.89 -7.98
CA ASP A 202 7.73 7.42 -8.37
C ASP A 202 8.77 7.25 -7.27
N ILE A 203 8.42 7.59 -6.02
CA ILE A 203 9.34 7.47 -4.87
C ILE A 203 9.42 6.02 -4.37
N LEU A 204 8.32 5.26 -4.43
CA LEU A 204 8.31 3.88 -3.99
C LEU A 204 9.35 3.01 -4.71
N ARG A 205 9.60 3.26 -5.99
CA ARG A 205 10.62 2.56 -6.79
C ARG A 205 12.02 2.74 -6.17
N ASP A 206 12.35 3.95 -5.73
CA ASP A 206 13.61 4.24 -5.08
C ASP A 206 13.68 3.64 -3.67
N VAL A 207 12.58 3.70 -2.91
CA VAL A 207 12.48 3.15 -1.56
C VAL A 207 12.73 1.64 -1.57
N VAL A 208 12.07 0.87 -2.44
CA VAL A 208 12.24 -0.59 -2.47
C VAL A 208 13.65 -0.98 -2.89
N ARG A 209 14.24 -0.26 -3.86
CA ARG A 209 15.65 -0.43 -4.26
C ARG A 209 16.61 -0.17 -3.10
N ASN A 210 16.35 0.86 -2.30
CA ASN A 210 17.21 1.19 -1.16
C ASN A 210 17.11 0.13 -0.07
N VAL A 211 15.92 -0.43 0.19
CA VAL A 211 15.78 -1.58 1.11
C VAL A 211 16.53 -2.80 0.58
N ARG A 212 16.48 -3.09 -0.73
CA ARG A 212 17.33 -4.16 -1.31
C ARG A 212 18.81 -3.92 -1.09
N ARG A 213 19.30 -2.69 -1.30
CA ARG A 213 20.70 -2.35 -1.06
C ARG A 213 21.10 -2.61 0.39
N GLU A 214 20.22 -2.27 1.34
CA GLU A 214 20.43 -2.58 2.75
C GLU A 214 20.45 -4.10 3.00
N LEU A 215 19.50 -4.86 2.45
CA LEU A 215 19.49 -6.33 2.56
C LEU A 215 20.81 -6.94 2.08
N LEU A 216 21.30 -6.52 0.91
CA LEU A 216 22.58 -6.98 0.36
C LEU A 216 23.76 -6.59 1.27
N ALA A 217 23.76 -5.36 1.82
CA ALA A 217 24.80 -4.90 2.75
C ALA A 217 24.78 -5.66 4.08
N LEU A 218 23.62 -6.14 4.53
CA LEU A 218 23.46 -7.01 5.69
C LEU A 218 23.83 -8.48 5.41
N GLY A 219 24.20 -8.82 4.17
CA GLY A 219 24.64 -10.16 3.77
C GLY A 219 23.52 -11.07 3.27
N CYS A 220 22.30 -10.57 3.05
CA CYS A 220 21.22 -11.36 2.48
C CYS A 220 21.53 -11.77 1.03
N ASP A 221 21.11 -12.97 0.66
CA ASP A 221 21.13 -13.43 -0.73
C ASP A 221 19.76 -13.15 -1.36
N VAL A 222 19.69 -12.18 -2.28
CA VAL A 222 18.45 -11.76 -2.95
C VAL A 222 18.47 -12.25 -4.40
N ARG A 223 17.57 -13.17 -4.73
CA ARG A 223 17.51 -13.86 -6.02
C ARG A 223 16.25 -13.48 -6.80
N PHE A 224 16.42 -12.68 -7.85
CA PHE A 224 15.36 -12.35 -8.81
C PHE A 224 15.22 -13.42 -9.89
N GLY A 225 14.05 -13.53 -10.52
CA GLY A 225 13.76 -14.60 -11.49
C GLY A 225 13.66 -15.99 -10.86
N HIS A 226 13.47 -16.08 -9.54
CA HIS A 226 13.44 -17.33 -8.80
C HIS A 226 12.08 -17.54 -8.15
N ARG A 227 11.32 -18.51 -8.67
CA ARG A 227 9.97 -18.83 -8.23
C ARG A 227 9.96 -20.09 -7.38
N LEU A 228 9.28 -20.05 -6.23
CA LEU A 228 8.98 -21.24 -5.43
C LEU A 228 8.13 -22.23 -6.26
N ALA A 229 8.58 -23.48 -6.34
CA ALA A 229 8.01 -24.51 -7.20
C ALA A 229 7.62 -25.80 -6.47
N GLY A 230 8.04 -25.97 -5.22
CA GLY A 230 7.69 -27.15 -4.42
C GLY A 230 8.22 -27.06 -3.00
N LEU A 231 7.69 -27.91 -2.13
CA LEU A 231 8.11 -28.07 -0.74
C LEU A 231 8.59 -29.52 -0.54
N ASP A 232 9.78 -29.72 0.04
CA ASP A 232 10.20 -31.03 0.58
C ASP A 232 9.93 -31.03 2.08
N VAL A 233 8.85 -31.73 2.47
CA VAL A 233 8.42 -31.89 3.86
C VAL A 233 8.51 -33.37 4.23
N ARG A 234 9.26 -33.68 5.29
CA ARG A 234 9.42 -35.04 5.83
C ARG A 234 9.15 -35.03 7.32
N ASP A 235 8.37 -36.00 7.78
CA ASP A 235 7.97 -36.13 9.20
C ASP A 235 7.35 -34.83 9.75
N GLY A 236 6.59 -34.12 8.92
CA GLY A 236 5.95 -32.85 9.27
C GLY A 236 6.90 -31.64 9.35
N ALA A 237 8.17 -31.78 8.98
CA ALA A 237 9.16 -30.70 8.99
C ALA A 237 9.66 -30.36 7.58
N LEU A 238 9.80 -29.05 7.30
CA LEU A 238 10.41 -28.57 6.06
C LEU A 238 11.92 -28.92 6.05
N ARG A 239 12.40 -29.42 4.91
CA ARG A 239 13.83 -29.75 4.69
C ARG A 239 14.46 -28.95 3.56
N ALA A 240 13.67 -28.68 2.52
CA ALA A 240 14.08 -27.89 1.39
C ALA A 240 12.87 -27.31 0.66
N VAL A 241 13.13 -26.37 -0.25
CA VAL A 241 12.18 -25.91 -1.25
C VAL A 241 12.73 -26.14 -2.64
N ALA A 242 11.87 -26.54 -3.58
CA ALA A 242 12.23 -26.55 -4.99
C ALA A 242 12.03 -25.15 -5.57
N VAL A 243 13.00 -24.67 -6.35
CA VAL A 243 13.00 -23.33 -6.94
C VAL A 243 13.20 -23.44 -8.44
N ASP A 244 12.29 -22.84 -9.21
CA ASP A 244 12.49 -22.62 -10.63
C ASP A 244 13.30 -21.32 -10.80
N GLY A 245 14.51 -21.41 -11.36
CA GLY A 245 15.37 -20.26 -11.63
C GLY A 245 15.88 -20.21 -13.07
N PRO A 246 16.68 -19.19 -13.43
CA PRO A 246 17.20 -19.01 -14.79
C PRO A 246 18.07 -20.18 -15.28
N GLY A 247 18.73 -20.90 -14.38
CA GLY A 247 19.55 -22.08 -14.68
C GLY A 247 18.79 -23.41 -14.67
N GLY A 248 17.45 -23.38 -14.56
CA GLY A 248 16.61 -24.56 -14.34
C GLY A 248 16.18 -24.73 -12.89
N ARG A 249 15.51 -25.85 -12.61
CA ARG A 249 15.03 -26.19 -11.28
C ARG A 249 16.16 -26.69 -10.39
N TYR A 250 16.18 -26.26 -9.14
CA TYR A 250 17.09 -26.75 -8.11
C TYR A 250 16.42 -26.83 -6.74
N ASP A 251 16.97 -27.65 -5.84
CA ASP A 251 16.55 -27.72 -4.45
C ASP A 251 17.38 -26.79 -3.57
N LEU A 252 16.70 -26.04 -2.70
CA LEU A 252 17.31 -25.13 -1.74
C LEU A 252 17.04 -25.65 -0.31
N PRO A 253 18.06 -26.20 0.37
CA PRO A 253 17.92 -26.65 1.75
C PRO A 253 17.51 -25.51 2.68
N CYS A 254 16.41 -25.70 3.43
CA CYS A 254 15.94 -24.77 4.45
C CYS A 254 14.96 -25.46 5.40
N ASP A 255 14.89 -24.98 6.63
CA ASP A 255 13.97 -25.48 7.66
C ASP A 255 12.98 -24.41 8.16
N ALA A 256 13.04 -23.21 7.59
CA ALA A 256 12.14 -22.11 7.87
C ALA A 256 11.85 -21.34 6.59
N LEU A 257 10.56 -21.18 6.30
CA LEU A 257 10.06 -20.54 5.09
C LEU A 257 9.00 -19.49 5.46
N VAL A 258 9.20 -18.27 5.00
CA VAL A 258 8.18 -17.21 5.03
C VAL A 258 7.52 -17.13 3.66
N LEU A 259 6.24 -17.47 3.60
CA LEU A 259 5.43 -17.34 2.39
C LEU A 259 4.83 -15.93 2.32
N SER A 260 5.36 -15.09 1.43
CA SER A 260 4.82 -13.76 1.09
C SER A 260 4.61 -13.54 -0.41
N PRO A 261 3.99 -14.49 -1.15
CA PRO A 261 3.91 -14.45 -2.61
C PRO A 261 2.89 -13.44 -3.16
N GLY A 262 2.11 -12.78 -2.29
CA GLY A 262 1.00 -11.91 -2.69
C GLY A 262 -0.24 -12.70 -3.15
N HIS A 263 -1.36 -12.00 -3.35
CA HIS A 263 -2.64 -12.63 -3.69
C HIS A 263 -2.78 -13.03 -5.18
N SER A 264 -1.82 -12.67 -6.02
CA SER A 264 -1.85 -12.90 -7.46
C SER A 264 -1.06 -14.15 -7.89
N ALA A 265 -0.30 -14.78 -6.97
CA ALA A 265 0.52 -15.97 -7.24
C ALA A 265 -0.32 -17.26 -7.30
N ARG A 266 -1.23 -17.32 -8.26
CA ARG A 266 -2.23 -18.38 -8.43
C ARG A 266 -1.60 -19.74 -8.67
N ASP A 267 -0.51 -19.79 -9.43
CA ASP A 267 0.34 -20.96 -9.63
C ASP A 267 0.96 -21.46 -8.31
N THR A 268 1.46 -20.54 -7.47
CA THR A 268 1.95 -20.88 -6.13
C THR A 268 0.83 -21.39 -5.24
N PHE A 269 -0.40 -20.86 -5.34
CA PHE A 269 -1.54 -21.41 -4.58
C PHE A 269 -1.88 -22.84 -4.99
N GLN A 270 -1.88 -23.14 -6.29
CA GLN A 270 -2.07 -24.51 -6.76
C GLN A 270 -0.96 -25.43 -6.22
N MET A 271 0.31 -25.02 -6.34
CA MET A 271 1.43 -25.79 -5.81
C MET A 271 1.31 -26.07 -4.30
N LEU A 272 0.92 -25.06 -3.51
CA LEU A 272 0.71 -25.24 -2.08
C LEU A 272 -0.45 -26.21 -1.78
N LEU A 273 -1.51 -26.19 -2.60
CA LEU A 273 -2.66 -27.09 -2.44
C LEU A 273 -2.23 -28.53 -2.72
N ASP A 274 -1.50 -28.73 -3.82
CA ASP A 274 -0.97 -30.03 -4.23
C ASP A 274 0.02 -30.59 -3.20
N ALA A 275 0.77 -29.71 -2.52
CA ALA A 275 1.64 -30.05 -1.41
C ALA A 275 0.90 -30.32 -0.08
N GLY A 276 -0.44 -30.25 -0.06
CA GLY A 276 -1.27 -30.53 1.11
C GLY A 276 -1.31 -29.41 2.15
N VAL A 277 -0.90 -28.19 1.81
CA VAL A 277 -0.98 -27.04 2.72
C VAL A 277 -2.45 -26.66 2.94
N PRO A 278 -2.95 -26.60 4.18
CA PRO A 278 -4.34 -26.26 4.45
C PRO A 278 -4.71 -24.88 3.91
N MET A 279 -5.79 -24.83 3.12
CA MET A 279 -6.31 -23.60 2.54
C MET A 279 -7.84 -23.57 2.60
N ALA A 280 -8.39 -22.37 2.75
CA ALA A 280 -9.82 -22.13 2.82
C ALA A 280 -10.21 -20.96 1.90
N PRO A 281 -11.40 -21.03 1.27
CA PRO A 281 -11.89 -19.94 0.45
C PRO A 281 -12.15 -18.69 1.31
N LYS A 282 -11.74 -17.52 0.81
CA LYS A 282 -11.87 -16.25 1.54
C LYS A 282 -12.74 -15.26 0.76
N PRO A 283 -13.75 -14.63 1.39
CA PRO A 283 -14.49 -13.52 0.77
C PRO A 283 -13.56 -12.38 0.33
N PHE A 284 -13.90 -11.75 -0.79
CA PHE A 284 -13.19 -10.59 -1.34
C PHE A 284 -14.17 -9.62 -2.01
N ALA A 285 -13.66 -8.59 -2.68
CA ALA A 285 -14.49 -7.62 -3.39
C ALA A 285 -14.05 -7.47 -4.85
N ILE A 286 -15.02 -7.28 -5.74
CA ILE A 286 -14.84 -7.09 -7.18
C ILE A 286 -15.69 -5.90 -7.63
N GLY A 287 -15.32 -5.27 -8.73
CA GLY A 287 -16.06 -4.16 -9.30
C GLY A 287 -15.29 -3.49 -10.42
N VAL A 288 -15.45 -2.18 -10.53
CA VAL A 288 -14.86 -1.37 -11.60
C VAL A 288 -14.01 -0.25 -11.02
N ARG A 289 -13.10 0.29 -11.84
CA ARG A 289 -12.46 1.58 -11.55
C ARG A 289 -13.37 2.69 -12.10
N ILE A 290 -13.54 3.75 -11.31
CA ILE A 290 -14.32 4.93 -11.69
C ILE A 290 -13.41 6.16 -11.66
N GLU A 291 -13.57 7.06 -12.64
CA GLU A 291 -12.78 8.29 -12.80
C GLU A 291 -13.67 9.54 -12.84
N HIS A 292 -13.23 10.62 -12.19
CA HIS A 292 -13.84 11.94 -12.23
C HIS A 292 -12.77 13.03 -12.18
N ALA A 293 -13.11 14.28 -12.51
CA ALA A 293 -12.17 15.40 -12.45
C ALA A 293 -11.71 15.66 -11.00
N GLN A 294 -10.39 15.68 -10.77
CA GLN A 294 -9.80 15.92 -9.45
C GLN A 294 -10.17 17.32 -8.92
N ALA A 295 -10.14 18.34 -9.80
CA ALA A 295 -10.46 19.72 -9.42
C ALA A 295 -11.90 19.85 -8.88
N ALA A 296 -12.87 19.26 -9.57
CA ALA A 296 -14.27 19.29 -9.15
C ALA A 296 -14.49 18.63 -7.77
N LEU A 297 -13.79 17.52 -7.49
CA LEU A 297 -13.83 16.89 -6.17
C LEU A 297 -13.16 17.79 -5.12
N SER A 298 -11.98 18.32 -5.40
CA SER A 298 -11.23 19.17 -4.46
C SER A 298 -12.02 20.42 -4.09
N GLU A 299 -12.66 21.08 -5.07
CA GLU A 299 -13.54 22.22 -4.84
C GLU A 299 -14.78 21.81 -4.01
N ALA A 300 -15.40 20.66 -4.31
CA ALA A 300 -16.53 20.15 -3.54
C ALA A 300 -16.16 19.87 -2.07
N GLN A 301 -14.95 19.34 -1.82
CA GLN A 301 -14.47 18.97 -0.50
C GLN A 301 -13.95 20.16 0.31
N PHE A 302 -13.18 21.06 -0.30
CA PHE A 302 -12.46 22.13 0.39
C PHE A 302 -12.99 23.54 0.12
N GLY A 303 -13.93 23.73 -0.81
CA GLY A 303 -14.44 25.04 -1.18
C GLY A 303 -13.33 25.95 -1.73
N PRO A 304 -13.39 27.28 -1.51
CA PRO A 304 -12.43 28.24 -2.07
C PRO A 304 -10.96 28.02 -1.66
N ALA A 305 -10.70 27.19 -0.64
CA ALA A 305 -9.35 26.88 -0.18
C ALA A 305 -8.66 25.75 -0.98
N TRP A 306 -9.37 25.10 -1.92
CA TRP A 306 -8.93 23.85 -2.55
C TRP A 306 -7.57 23.94 -3.24
N GLU A 307 -7.25 25.04 -3.91
CA GLU A 307 -5.96 25.23 -4.61
C GLU A 307 -4.76 25.32 -3.65
N ARG A 308 -4.99 25.60 -2.37
CA ARG A 308 -3.96 25.74 -1.34
C ARG A 308 -3.78 24.47 -0.49
N LEU A 309 -4.48 23.40 -0.85
CA LEU A 309 -4.49 22.14 -0.12
C LEU A 309 -4.07 20.98 -1.03
N PRO A 310 -3.60 19.86 -0.46
CA PRO A 310 -3.36 18.65 -1.24
C PRO A 310 -4.63 18.18 -1.98
N ALA A 311 -4.45 17.44 -3.07
CA ALA A 311 -5.56 16.82 -3.81
C ALA A 311 -6.51 16.05 -2.87
N ALA A 312 -7.80 16.37 -2.94
CA ALA A 312 -8.82 15.75 -2.10
C ALA A 312 -8.97 14.25 -2.40
N ASP A 313 -9.30 13.48 -1.39
CA ASP A 313 -9.71 12.08 -1.49
C ASP A 313 -11.18 11.90 -1.05
N TYR A 314 -11.70 10.68 -1.20
CA TYR A 314 -13.01 10.31 -0.66
C TYR A 314 -13.02 8.87 -0.18
N LYS A 315 -13.97 8.58 0.72
CA LYS A 315 -14.31 7.23 1.16
C LYS A 315 -15.83 7.14 1.28
N LEU A 316 -16.44 6.31 0.45
CA LEU A 316 -17.89 6.11 0.42
C LEU A 316 -18.19 4.64 0.69
N ALA A 317 -19.28 4.39 1.42
CA ALA A 317 -19.83 3.06 1.62
C ALA A 317 -21.34 3.17 1.79
N CYS A 318 -22.09 2.21 1.25
CA CYS A 318 -23.52 2.08 1.46
C CYS A 318 -23.93 0.62 1.60
N HIS A 319 -24.99 0.37 2.35
CA HIS A 319 -25.68 -0.92 2.42
C HIS A 319 -26.86 -0.89 1.46
N LEU A 320 -26.95 -1.90 0.61
CA LEU A 320 -28.00 -2.02 -0.39
C LEU A 320 -29.16 -2.85 0.17
N PRO A 321 -30.41 -2.62 -0.30
CA PRO A 321 -31.56 -3.46 0.07
C PRO A 321 -31.38 -4.95 -0.24
N THR A 322 -30.45 -5.29 -1.15
CA THR A 322 -30.10 -6.68 -1.50
C THR A 322 -29.25 -7.39 -0.44
N GLY A 323 -28.89 -6.72 0.66
CA GLY A 323 -28.00 -7.25 1.70
C GLY A 323 -26.51 -7.12 1.39
N ARG A 324 -26.13 -6.64 0.20
CA ARG A 324 -24.72 -6.35 -0.14
C ARG A 324 -24.33 -4.93 0.23
N SER A 325 -23.04 -4.68 0.35
CA SER A 325 -22.48 -3.34 0.49
C SER A 325 -21.70 -2.95 -0.76
N ALA A 326 -21.86 -1.71 -1.19
CA ALA A 326 -21.00 -1.08 -2.19
C ALA A 326 -20.10 -0.04 -1.51
N PHE A 327 -18.83 0.02 -1.90
CA PHE A 327 -17.88 0.93 -1.27
C PHE A 327 -16.74 1.33 -2.21
N THR A 328 -16.05 2.40 -1.86
CA THR A 328 -14.87 2.87 -2.58
C THR A 328 -13.59 2.33 -1.94
N PHE A 329 -12.66 1.89 -2.77
CA PHE A 329 -11.40 1.28 -2.35
C PHE A 329 -10.24 1.82 -3.18
N CYS A 330 -9.06 1.92 -2.57
CA CYS A 330 -7.83 2.39 -3.22
C CYS A 330 -8.04 3.67 -4.06
N VAL A 331 -8.72 4.66 -3.49
CA VAL A 331 -8.93 5.97 -4.14
C VAL A 331 -7.57 6.66 -4.29
N CYS A 332 -7.24 7.08 -5.52
CA CYS A 332 -5.96 7.63 -5.93
C CYS A 332 -6.18 9.06 -6.45
N PRO A 333 -5.99 10.09 -5.60
CA PRO A 333 -6.10 11.49 -6.02
C PRO A 333 -5.06 11.83 -7.08
N GLY A 334 -5.45 12.62 -8.08
CA GLY A 334 -4.62 13.07 -9.20
C GLY A 334 -3.82 11.94 -9.82
N GLY A 335 -4.47 10.80 -9.98
CA GLY A 335 -3.85 9.54 -10.33
C GLY A 335 -4.40 8.97 -11.63
N GLN A 336 -4.00 7.73 -11.92
CA GLN A 336 -4.43 6.99 -13.09
C GLN A 336 -4.91 5.60 -12.74
N VAL A 337 -5.83 5.10 -13.55
CA VAL A 337 -6.21 3.69 -13.62
C VAL A 337 -5.11 2.96 -14.41
N VAL A 338 -4.69 1.78 -13.95
CA VAL A 338 -3.59 1.03 -14.56
C VAL A 338 -4.01 -0.38 -14.96
N ALA A 339 -3.46 -0.87 -16.07
CA ALA A 339 -3.51 -2.28 -16.42
C ALA A 339 -2.63 -3.08 -15.45
N ALA A 340 -3.26 -3.99 -14.72
CA ALA A 340 -2.64 -4.71 -13.62
C ALA A 340 -2.69 -6.24 -13.82
N ALA A 341 -2.89 -6.69 -15.06
CA ALA A 341 -2.92 -8.10 -15.42
C ALA A 341 -1.57 -8.78 -15.11
N SER A 342 -1.64 -10.07 -14.79
CA SER A 342 -0.48 -10.94 -14.57
C SER A 342 -0.59 -12.28 -15.30
N GLU A 343 -1.66 -12.49 -16.06
CA GLU A 343 -1.93 -13.68 -16.84
C GLU A 343 -2.40 -13.25 -18.25
N GLU A 344 -2.02 -14.02 -19.27
CA GLU A 344 -2.49 -13.81 -20.63
C GLU A 344 -4.01 -13.99 -20.76
N GLY A 345 -4.61 -13.24 -21.69
CA GLY A 345 -6.04 -13.30 -21.97
C GLY A 345 -6.95 -12.85 -20.82
N ARG A 346 -6.41 -12.15 -19.83
CA ARG A 346 -7.10 -11.74 -18.61
C ARG A 346 -6.84 -10.27 -18.31
N LEU A 347 -7.91 -9.53 -18.02
CA LEU A 347 -7.85 -8.09 -17.78
C LEU A 347 -8.09 -7.75 -16.31
N VAL A 348 -7.20 -6.94 -15.73
CA VAL A 348 -7.29 -6.45 -14.36
C VAL A 348 -7.04 -4.96 -14.35
N THR A 349 -7.86 -4.21 -13.63
CA THR A 349 -7.63 -2.79 -13.38
C THR A 349 -7.17 -2.57 -11.94
N ASN A 350 -6.24 -1.63 -11.76
CA ASN A 350 -5.93 -1.06 -10.44
C ASN A 350 -5.72 0.45 -10.61
N GLY A 351 -5.07 1.12 -9.66
CA GLY A 351 -4.87 2.56 -9.73
C GLY A 351 -3.69 3.00 -8.91
N MET A 352 -3.06 4.08 -9.37
CA MET A 352 -1.86 4.63 -8.76
C MET A 352 -1.85 6.16 -8.88
N SER A 353 -1.00 6.79 -8.08
CA SER A 353 -0.66 8.20 -8.21
C SER A 353 0.83 8.38 -8.01
N CYS A 354 1.42 9.38 -8.66
CA CYS A 354 2.72 9.90 -8.28
C CYS A 354 2.59 10.70 -6.97
N ARG A 355 3.72 11.01 -6.35
CA ARG A 355 3.77 11.80 -5.11
C ARG A 355 3.05 13.14 -5.25
N ALA A 356 3.16 13.80 -6.40
CA ALA A 356 2.56 15.11 -6.62
C ALA A 356 1.02 15.10 -6.61
N ARG A 357 0.40 13.96 -7.00
CA ARG A 357 -1.07 13.81 -7.15
C ARG A 357 -1.70 14.95 -7.95
N ASP A 358 -1.07 15.32 -9.05
CA ASP A 358 -1.40 16.46 -9.91
C ASP A 358 -2.09 16.06 -11.23
N GLY A 359 -2.43 14.78 -11.40
CA GLY A 359 -3.21 14.31 -12.55
C GLY A 359 -4.61 14.93 -12.61
N ALA A 360 -5.16 15.00 -13.83
CA ALA A 360 -6.49 15.59 -14.07
C ALA A 360 -7.62 14.82 -13.39
N ASN A 361 -7.46 13.50 -13.22
CA ASN A 361 -8.50 12.62 -12.69
C ASN A 361 -8.17 12.15 -11.27
N ILE A 362 -9.21 12.01 -10.46
CA ILE A 362 -9.21 11.09 -9.32
C ILE A 362 -9.85 9.78 -9.75
N ASN A 363 -9.31 8.67 -9.29
CA ASN A 363 -9.91 7.36 -9.53
C ASN A 363 -10.04 6.52 -8.26
N GLY A 364 -10.93 5.53 -8.26
CA GLY A 364 -11.16 4.62 -7.14
C GLY A 364 -11.79 3.31 -7.61
N GLY A 365 -11.54 2.22 -6.90
CA GLY A 365 -12.31 0.99 -7.09
C GLY A 365 -13.69 1.17 -6.49
N PHE A 366 -14.74 0.99 -7.27
CA PHE A 366 -16.13 0.93 -6.82
C PHE A 366 -16.55 -0.54 -6.76
N LEU A 367 -16.55 -1.09 -5.56
CA LEU A 367 -16.52 -2.54 -5.33
C LEU A 367 -17.76 -3.02 -4.56
N VAL A 368 -18.09 -4.29 -4.78
CA VAL A 368 -19.06 -5.06 -4.02
C VAL A 368 -18.40 -6.33 -3.47
N GLY A 369 -18.79 -6.73 -2.26
CA GLY A 369 -18.33 -7.98 -1.66
C GLY A 369 -18.92 -9.22 -2.36
N VAL A 370 -18.06 -10.22 -2.57
CA VAL A 370 -18.39 -11.58 -3.00
C VAL A 370 -17.88 -12.60 -1.98
N SER A 371 -18.62 -13.68 -1.81
CA SER A 371 -18.40 -14.72 -0.81
C SER A 371 -18.24 -16.10 -1.46
N PRO A 372 -17.80 -17.13 -0.72
CA PRO A 372 -17.75 -18.50 -1.23
C PRO A 372 -19.03 -18.98 -1.94
N ALA A 373 -20.20 -18.57 -1.44
CA ALA A 373 -21.49 -18.87 -2.07
C ALA A 373 -21.65 -18.31 -3.49
N ASP A 374 -20.87 -17.28 -3.87
CA ASP A 374 -20.86 -16.69 -5.20
C ASP A 374 -19.90 -17.39 -6.17
N PHE A 375 -18.97 -18.22 -5.67
CA PHE A 375 -17.88 -18.79 -6.48
C PHE A 375 -18.31 -20.01 -7.30
N GLY A 376 -19.44 -20.64 -6.94
CA GLY A 376 -19.99 -21.79 -7.65
C GLY A 376 -19.30 -23.13 -7.36
N SER A 377 -18.41 -23.18 -6.36
CA SER A 377 -17.75 -24.41 -5.91
C SER A 377 -17.21 -24.24 -4.49
N GLU A 378 -17.16 -25.34 -3.73
CA GLU A 378 -16.54 -25.43 -2.40
C GLU A 378 -15.01 -25.67 -2.46
N HIS A 379 -14.44 -25.81 -3.67
CA HIS A 379 -13.00 -26.01 -3.84
C HIS A 379 -12.21 -24.84 -3.20
N PRO A 380 -11.10 -25.08 -2.47
CA PRO A 380 -10.34 -24.01 -1.81
C PRO A 380 -9.90 -22.87 -2.72
N LEU A 381 -9.66 -23.17 -4.01
CA LEU A 381 -9.29 -22.20 -5.04
C LEU A 381 -10.46 -21.69 -5.89
N ALA A 382 -11.72 -21.95 -5.52
CA ALA A 382 -12.89 -21.50 -6.28
C ALA A 382 -12.92 -19.96 -6.45
N GLY A 383 -12.43 -19.22 -5.46
CA GLY A 383 -12.29 -17.76 -5.58
C GLY A 383 -11.28 -17.31 -6.65
N VAL A 384 -10.22 -18.10 -6.89
CA VAL A 384 -9.24 -17.84 -7.96
C VAL A 384 -9.88 -18.03 -9.32
N GLU A 385 -10.65 -19.11 -9.49
CA GLU A 385 -11.35 -19.38 -10.76
C GLU A 385 -12.48 -18.37 -11.02
N PHE A 386 -13.16 -17.91 -9.96
CA PHE A 386 -14.09 -16.80 -10.07
C PHE A 386 -13.41 -15.53 -10.60
N GLN A 387 -12.21 -15.18 -10.09
CA GLN A 387 -11.44 -14.05 -10.60
C GLN A 387 -11.08 -14.25 -12.08
N ARG A 388 -10.49 -15.40 -12.44
CA ARG A 388 -10.10 -15.71 -13.82
C ARG A 388 -11.26 -15.61 -14.80
N ARG A 389 -12.46 -16.08 -14.41
CA ARG A 389 -13.68 -15.96 -15.22
C ARG A 389 -14.00 -14.51 -15.56
N TRP A 390 -14.01 -13.63 -14.55
CA TRP A 390 -14.36 -12.22 -14.75
C TRP A 390 -13.26 -11.45 -15.48
N GLU A 391 -11.99 -11.77 -15.22
CA GLU A 391 -10.86 -11.17 -15.94
C GLU A 391 -10.85 -11.55 -17.42
N ALA A 392 -11.16 -12.82 -17.75
CA ALA A 392 -11.31 -13.27 -19.14
C ALA A 392 -12.50 -12.60 -19.82
N ALA A 393 -13.65 -12.51 -19.14
CA ALA A 393 -14.83 -11.82 -19.67
C ALA A 393 -14.53 -10.34 -19.97
N ALA A 394 -13.82 -9.64 -19.08
CA ALA A 394 -13.41 -8.26 -19.29
C ALA A 394 -12.42 -8.11 -20.46
N TYR A 395 -11.47 -9.03 -20.59
CA TYR A 395 -10.52 -9.05 -21.72
C TYR A 395 -11.23 -9.23 -23.06
N THR A 396 -12.17 -10.18 -23.14
CA THR A 396 -12.99 -10.42 -24.35
C THR A 396 -13.86 -9.20 -24.66
N LEU A 397 -14.52 -8.60 -23.67
CA LEU A 397 -15.37 -7.42 -23.86
C LEU A 397 -14.58 -6.20 -24.34
N GLY A 398 -13.31 -6.07 -23.92
CA GLY A 398 -12.39 -5.04 -24.41
C GLY A 398 -11.84 -5.27 -25.82
N GLY A 399 -12.18 -6.40 -26.47
CA GLY A 399 -11.69 -6.76 -27.80
C GLY A 399 -10.24 -7.25 -27.82
N GLY A 400 -9.74 -7.75 -26.69
CA GLY A 400 -8.37 -8.24 -26.53
C GLY A 400 -7.29 -7.14 -26.56
N GLY A 401 -6.02 -7.55 -26.54
CA GLY A 401 -4.88 -6.62 -26.50
C GLY A 401 -4.82 -5.79 -25.21
N PHE A 402 -5.44 -6.28 -24.13
CA PHE A 402 -5.51 -5.65 -22.80
C PHE A 402 -6.21 -4.28 -22.74
N ARG A 403 -6.95 -3.88 -23.78
CA ARG A 403 -7.84 -2.72 -23.73
C ARG A 403 -8.96 -2.97 -22.74
N ALA A 404 -9.21 -2.03 -21.82
CA ALA A 404 -10.27 -2.16 -20.83
C ALA A 404 -11.64 -1.77 -21.39
N PRO A 405 -12.70 -2.56 -21.14
CA PRO A 405 -14.05 -2.12 -21.43
C PRO A 405 -14.39 -0.92 -20.54
N ALA A 406 -14.90 0.15 -21.16
CA ALA A 406 -15.24 1.40 -20.49
C ALA A 406 -16.63 1.89 -20.90
N GLN A 407 -17.30 2.58 -19.98
CA GLN A 407 -18.63 3.13 -20.19
C GLN A 407 -18.80 4.40 -19.34
N THR A 408 -19.56 5.38 -19.83
CA THR A 408 -19.92 6.53 -19.01
C THR A 408 -20.87 6.13 -17.91
N VAL A 409 -20.79 6.79 -16.75
CA VAL A 409 -21.71 6.52 -15.62
C VAL A 409 -23.17 6.74 -16.04
N ALA A 410 -23.44 7.78 -16.83
CA ALA A 410 -24.79 8.08 -17.31
C ALA A 410 -25.37 6.92 -18.15
N ASP A 411 -24.58 6.38 -19.09
CA ASP A 411 -25.04 5.29 -19.95
C ASP A 411 -25.10 3.95 -19.21
N PHE A 412 -24.19 3.69 -18.27
CA PHE A 412 -24.26 2.52 -17.38
C PHE A 412 -25.57 2.51 -16.58
N LEU A 413 -25.93 3.63 -15.96
CA LEU A 413 -27.19 3.77 -15.22
C LEU A 413 -28.42 3.65 -16.15
N ALA A 414 -28.31 4.16 -17.38
CA ALA A 414 -29.37 4.04 -18.40
C ALA A 414 -29.39 2.69 -19.13
N ARG A 415 -28.49 1.74 -18.78
CA ARG A 415 -28.37 0.41 -19.40
C ARG A 415 -28.20 0.43 -20.92
N ARG A 416 -27.40 1.35 -21.45
CA ARG A 416 -27.12 1.45 -22.89
C ARG A 416 -25.62 1.59 -23.15
N PRO A 417 -25.09 1.14 -24.30
CA PRO A 417 -23.68 1.37 -24.63
C PRO A 417 -23.34 2.86 -24.74
N SER A 418 -22.14 3.24 -24.33
CA SER A 418 -21.61 4.58 -24.63
C SER A 418 -21.14 4.64 -26.07
N THR A 419 -21.55 5.69 -26.80
CA THR A 419 -21.14 5.93 -28.19
C THR A 419 -20.05 6.99 -28.32
N ALA A 420 -19.80 7.76 -27.26
CA ALA A 420 -18.75 8.76 -27.17
C ALA A 420 -18.28 8.90 -25.71
N LEU A 421 -17.04 9.39 -25.53
CA LEU A 421 -16.53 9.77 -24.22
C LEU A 421 -17.17 11.09 -23.77
N GLY A 422 -17.28 11.26 -22.44
CA GLY A 422 -17.72 12.51 -21.83
C GLY A 422 -16.57 13.50 -21.63
N ARG A 423 -16.71 14.40 -20.65
CA ARG A 423 -15.67 15.37 -20.27
C ARG A 423 -14.43 14.76 -19.61
N ILE A 424 -14.51 13.49 -19.22
CA ILE A 424 -13.43 12.77 -18.53
C ILE A 424 -12.73 11.89 -19.56
N THR A 425 -11.45 12.18 -19.80
CA THR A 425 -10.57 11.32 -20.60
C THR A 425 -10.09 10.16 -19.73
N PRO A 426 -10.28 8.90 -20.13
CA PRO A 426 -9.77 7.74 -19.39
C PRO A 426 -8.25 7.79 -19.26
N THR A 427 -7.73 7.40 -18.09
CA THR A 427 -6.27 7.34 -17.86
C THR A 427 -5.67 5.97 -18.13
N TYR A 428 -6.50 4.92 -18.16
CA TYR A 428 -6.08 3.55 -18.46
C TYR A 428 -5.35 3.44 -19.80
N ARG A 429 -4.32 2.59 -19.84
CA ARG A 429 -3.59 2.20 -21.05
C ARG A 429 -3.27 0.70 -21.00
N PRO A 430 -3.16 -0.01 -22.14
CA PRO A 430 -3.26 0.51 -23.51
C PRO A 430 -4.68 0.94 -23.92
#